data_AF-A0A812Z603-F1
#
_entry.id   AF-A0A812Z603-F1
#
_cell.length_a   1.000
_cell.length_b   1.000
_cell.length_c   1.000
_cell.angle_alpha   90.00
_cell.angle_beta   90.00
_cell.angle_gamma   90.00
#
_symmetry.space_group_name_H-M   'P 1'
#
loop_
_entity.id
_entity.type
_entity.pdbx_description
1 polymer ?
#
loop_
_entity_poly.entity_id
_entity_poly.type
_entity_poly.pdbx_seq_one_letter_code
_entity_poly.pdbx_strand_id
1 'polypeptide(L)'
;MKEPASSLASHRGLVISTESGFYGAIPRLLTYSPDKIWTFSAPFVVRDLTVCNAVSNVLPHLVALLYALILMIILCFTAFPDGEIGEGKACEAGNVQMCQLEETMKNAKVEFRFLVAFVLAGFVAMTVGTWHSRRTTYASLCGNVRNLIVQLATFIPVDKSNQQLMQERRKLGRWVILAFELALQKARGKMDALETREFLESTKTVLPAEWNAMVAGDRHTTVIAWIQQKCVALQKDGVLLAQALPKISEDISSLRGKANDLMGCLEQDKPYAYSSLVGLLVNINLLIMCTWKGVEWSIWCRSFGDKLFEQPKFWLDLLVLVVWNMSYRALYDLTTTLHNPFGARPLDVYHETISKGLRSLAEQMMEGASVAPEDG
;
A
#
# COMPACT_ATOMS: atom_id res chain seq x y z
N MET A 1 28.36 -23.38 -14.00
CA MET A 1 27.03 -22.94 -13.53
C MET A 1 27.22 -22.23 -12.21
N LYS A 2 27.11 -20.90 -12.19
CA LYS A 2 27.01 -20.12 -10.95
C LYS A 2 25.51 -19.93 -10.69
N GLU A 3 25.01 -20.39 -9.56
CA GLU A 3 23.67 -20.02 -9.10
C GLU A 3 23.57 -18.48 -9.06
N PRO A 4 22.51 -17.85 -9.59
CA PRO A 4 22.23 -16.48 -9.24
C PRO A 4 21.73 -16.51 -7.80
N ALA A 5 22.59 -16.11 -6.86
CA ALA A 5 22.19 -15.92 -5.47
C ALA A 5 21.06 -14.88 -5.42
N SER A 6 19.81 -15.34 -5.37
CA SER A 6 18.72 -14.52 -4.86
C SER A 6 18.99 -14.33 -3.38
N SER A 7 19.38 -13.14 -2.96
CA SER A 7 19.58 -12.79 -1.56
C SER A 7 18.23 -12.68 -0.84
N LEU A 8 17.58 -13.83 -0.66
CA LEU A 8 16.46 -13.99 0.24
C LEU A 8 17.02 -13.96 1.67
N ALA A 9 16.99 -12.78 2.29
CA ALA A 9 17.32 -12.66 3.70
C ALA A 9 16.07 -13.02 4.51
N SER A 10 16.13 -14.17 5.19
CA SER A 10 15.17 -14.50 6.24
C SER A 10 15.64 -13.87 7.54
N HIS A 11 15.02 -12.76 7.92
CA HIS A 11 15.22 -12.17 9.23
C HIS A 11 13.95 -12.31 10.04
N ARG A 12 13.99 -13.20 11.05
CA ARG A 12 13.00 -13.29 12.13
C ARG A 12 11.55 -13.41 11.64
N GLY A 13 11.31 -14.27 10.65
CA GLY A 13 9.97 -14.54 10.12
C GLY A 13 9.49 -13.59 9.03
N LEU A 14 10.31 -12.61 8.61
CA LEU A 14 10.11 -11.82 7.40
C LEU A 14 10.97 -12.39 6.28
N VAL A 15 10.37 -12.59 5.11
CA VAL A 15 11.10 -12.96 3.89
C VAL A 15 11.27 -11.69 3.05
N ILE A 16 12.49 -11.16 3.01
CA ILE A 16 12.83 -9.93 2.28
C ILE A 16 13.72 -10.29 1.10
N SER A 17 13.49 -9.65 -0.04
CA SER A 17 14.35 -9.76 -1.21
C SER A 17 14.68 -8.40 -1.80
N THR A 18 15.84 -8.29 -2.42
CA THR A 18 16.50 -7.04 -2.85
C THR A 18 16.86 -7.05 -4.34
N GLU A 19 16.08 -7.75 -5.16
CA GLU A 19 16.23 -7.73 -6.61
C GLU A 19 15.98 -6.31 -7.14
N SER A 20 16.80 -5.92 -8.11
CA SER A 20 16.63 -4.65 -8.82
C SER A 20 15.48 -4.74 -9.82
N GLY A 21 14.69 -3.68 -9.91
CA GLY A 21 13.74 -3.50 -11.00
C GLY A 21 13.37 -2.05 -11.21
N PHE A 22 12.10 -1.76 -11.48
CA PHE A 22 11.66 -0.41 -11.88
C PHE A 22 12.04 0.69 -10.88
N TYR A 23 12.03 0.39 -9.58
CA TYR A 23 12.43 1.32 -8.51
C TYR A 23 13.87 1.10 -8.01
N GLY A 24 14.70 0.36 -8.75
CA GLY A 24 16.02 -0.07 -8.28
C GLY A 24 15.96 -1.24 -7.29
N ALA A 25 17.04 -1.46 -6.55
CA ALA A 25 17.16 -2.52 -5.55
C ALA A 25 16.61 -2.05 -4.19
N ILE A 26 15.31 -2.20 -4.00
CA ILE A 26 14.63 -1.87 -2.74
C ILE A 26 14.25 -3.18 -2.02
N PRO A 27 14.57 -3.33 -0.71
CA PRO A 27 14.12 -4.50 0.05
C PRO A 27 12.59 -4.54 0.10
N ARG A 28 11.98 -5.64 -0.35
CA ARG A 28 10.53 -5.84 -0.32
C ARG A 28 10.12 -7.09 0.44
N LEU A 29 8.99 -6.98 1.15
CA LEU A 29 8.37 -8.08 1.87
C LEU A 29 7.65 -9.02 0.91
N LEU A 30 8.10 -10.27 0.85
CA LEU A 30 7.45 -11.34 0.08
C LEU A 30 6.32 -12.00 0.87
N THR A 31 6.65 -12.42 2.08
CA THR A 31 5.74 -13.10 3.00
C THR A 31 6.23 -12.92 4.43
N TYR A 32 5.35 -13.19 5.39
CA TYR A 32 5.67 -13.17 6.82
C TYR A 32 5.04 -14.36 7.53
N SER A 33 5.69 -14.81 8.60
CA SER A 33 5.17 -15.83 9.53
C SER A 33 4.34 -15.15 10.63
N PRO A 34 3.02 -15.38 10.72
CA PRO A 34 2.16 -14.70 11.70
C PRO A 34 2.58 -14.92 13.15
N ASP A 35 3.09 -16.11 13.47
CA ASP A 35 3.62 -16.53 14.77
C ASP A 35 4.89 -15.79 15.20
N LYS A 36 5.58 -15.12 14.26
CA LYS A 36 6.86 -14.44 14.50
C LYS A 36 6.75 -12.92 14.48
N ILE A 37 5.55 -12.36 14.27
CA ILE A 37 5.35 -10.92 14.27
C ILE A 37 5.44 -10.37 15.69
N TRP A 38 6.29 -9.37 15.88
CA TRP A 38 6.42 -8.67 17.14
C TRP A 38 5.30 -7.65 17.31
N THR A 39 4.19 -8.03 17.90
CA THR A 39 3.00 -7.16 18.02
C THR A 39 3.27 -5.85 18.77
N PHE A 40 4.07 -5.89 19.85
CA PHE A 40 4.35 -4.70 20.66
C PHE A 40 5.45 -3.80 20.06
N SER A 41 6.53 -4.39 19.53
CA SER A 41 7.73 -3.66 19.13
C SER A 41 7.87 -3.45 17.62
N ALA A 42 7.13 -4.17 16.77
CA ALA A 42 7.20 -4.00 15.31
C ALA A 42 6.96 -2.55 14.85
N PRO A 43 6.00 -1.78 15.41
CA PRO A 43 5.80 -0.37 15.06
C PRO A 43 7.04 0.52 15.26
N PHE A 44 7.95 0.11 16.15
CA PHE A 44 9.13 0.88 16.52
C PHE A 44 10.42 0.36 15.86
N VAL A 45 10.50 -0.96 15.67
CA VAL A 45 11.70 -1.66 15.17
C VAL A 45 11.69 -1.80 13.65
N VAL A 46 10.52 -2.03 13.05
CA VAL A 46 10.38 -2.25 11.60
C VAL A 46 9.51 -1.14 11.01
N ARG A 47 10.03 0.09 11.14
CA ARG A 47 9.36 1.32 10.71
C ARG A 47 8.81 1.22 9.29
N ASP A 48 9.60 0.66 8.37
CA ASP A 48 9.23 0.53 6.96
C ASP A 48 8.05 -0.40 6.62
N LEU A 49 7.65 -1.27 7.56
CA LEU A 49 6.52 -2.19 7.40
C LEU A 49 5.31 -1.79 8.24
N THR A 50 5.37 -0.66 8.94
CA THR A 50 4.32 -0.24 9.87
C THR A 50 3.83 1.17 9.57
N VAL A 51 2.68 1.52 10.14
CA VAL A 51 2.08 2.84 9.96
C VAL A 51 2.85 3.95 10.69
N CYS A 52 3.75 3.56 11.58
CA CYS A 52 4.63 4.45 12.34
C CYS A 52 5.94 4.79 11.59
N ASN A 53 5.99 4.58 10.27
CA ASN A 53 7.23 4.69 9.50
C ASN A 53 7.84 6.10 9.52
N ALA A 54 7.00 7.14 9.49
CA ALA A 54 7.49 8.49 9.25
C ALA A 54 7.60 9.30 10.55
N VAL A 55 8.71 10.02 10.72
CA VAL A 55 8.89 11.06 11.77
C VAL A 55 7.80 12.13 11.66
N SER A 56 7.26 12.34 10.45
CA SER A 56 6.09 13.18 10.20
C SER A 56 4.82 12.74 10.93
N ASN A 57 4.75 11.50 11.42
CA ASN A 57 3.61 11.00 12.17
C ASN A 57 3.78 11.30 13.67
N VAL A 58 5.01 11.43 14.16
CA VAL A 58 5.31 11.77 15.57
C VAL A 58 5.23 13.28 15.82
N LEU A 59 5.68 14.09 14.85
CA LEU A 59 5.75 15.54 15.00
C LEU A 59 4.38 16.20 15.33
N PRO A 60 3.25 15.87 14.67
CA PRO A 60 1.93 16.41 15.02
C PRO A 60 1.51 16.06 16.45
N HIS A 61 1.95 14.91 16.98
CA HIS A 61 1.66 14.51 18.36
C HIS A 61 2.46 15.31 19.38
N LEU A 62 3.74 15.56 19.09
CA LEU A 62 4.56 16.45 19.90
C LEU A 62 3.98 17.87 19.90
N VAL A 63 3.53 18.37 18.75
CA VAL A 63 2.86 19.67 18.65
C VAL A 63 1.55 19.70 19.46
N ALA A 64 0.73 18.65 19.37
CA ALA A 64 -0.51 18.56 20.14
C ALA A 64 -0.27 18.48 21.67
N LEU A 65 0.78 17.76 22.09
CA LEU A 65 1.21 17.69 23.48
C LEU A 65 1.73 19.05 23.97
N LEU A 66 2.60 19.70 23.18
CA LEU A 66 3.10 21.04 23.48
C LEU A 66 1.95 22.04 23.59
N TYR A 67 0.97 21.97 22.70
CA TYR A 67 -0.24 22.78 22.79
C TYR A 67 -0.97 22.56 24.12
N ALA A 68 -1.18 21.32 24.56
CA ALA A 68 -1.83 21.03 25.83
C ALA A 68 -1.02 21.58 27.04
N LEU A 69 0.31 21.46 27.01
CA LEU A 69 1.19 21.99 28.06
C LEU A 69 1.21 23.52 28.09
N ILE A 70 1.25 24.17 26.93
CA ILE A 70 1.17 25.63 26.83
C ILE A 70 -0.20 26.11 27.33
N LEU A 71 -1.28 25.45 26.92
CA LEU A 71 -2.62 25.76 27.39
C LEU A 71 -2.74 25.60 28.92
N MET A 72 -2.18 24.53 29.48
CA MET A 72 -2.10 24.32 30.93
C MET A 72 -1.46 25.52 31.63
N ILE A 73 -0.29 25.97 31.16
CA ILE A 73 0.44 27.10 31.74
C ILE A 73 -0.39 28.38 31.62
N ILE A 74 -0.88 28.72 30.42
CA ILE A 74 -1.66 29.94 30.19
C ILE A 74 -2.89 29.98 31.10
N LEU A 75 -3.66 28.90 31.13
CA LEU A 75 -4.88 28.85 31.95
C LEU A 75 -4.55 28.93 33.43
N CYS A 76 -3.51 28.24 33.91
CA CYS A 76 -3.09 28.29 35.32
C CYS A 76 -2.80 29.72 35.79
N PHE A 77 -2.16 30.56 34.95
CA PHE A 77 -1.78 31.93 35.32
C PHE A 77 -2.83 32.99 35.01
N THR A 78 -3.73 32.77 34.05
CA THR A 78 -4.65 33.83 33.55
C THR A 78 -6.13 33.59 33.88
N ALA A 79 -6.56 32.34 34.04
CA ALA A 79 -7.97 31.98 34.19
C ALA A 79 -8.39 31.74 35.65
N PHE A 80 -7.45 31.78 36.60
CA PHE A 80 -7.71 31.65 38.03
C PHE A 80 -7.58 33.05 38.69
N PRO A 81 -8.66 33.62 39.27
CA PRO A 81 -8.77 35.02 39.68
C PRO A 81 -7.97 35.36 40.95
N ASP A 82 -7.45 34.35 41.63
CA ASP A 82 -6.76 34.42 42.92
C ASP A 82 -5.23 34.54 42.77
N GLY A 83 -4.63 34.13 41.64
CA GLY A 83 -3.19 34.28 41.37
C GLY A 83 -2.24 33.42 42.25
N GLU A 84 -2.61 33.07 43.48
CA GLU A 84 -1.89 32.25 44.49
C GLU A 84 -1.80 30.72 44.23
N ILE A 85 -0.66 30.21 43.78
CA ILE A 85 -0.50 28.78 43.45
C ILE A 85 -0.39 27.93 44.73
N GLY A 86 -1.17 26.85 44.84
CA GLY A 86 -0.98 25.82 45.88
C GLY A 86 -1.73 26.05 47.20
N GLU A 87 -2.69 26.98 47.29
CA GLU A 87 -3.36 27.33 48.55
C GLU A 87 -4.70 26.63 48.83
N GLY A 88 -5.22 25.81 47.91
CA GLY A 88 -6.48 25.11 48.15
C GLY A 88 -6.99 24.32 46.96
N LYS A 89 -7.94 23.41 47.22
CA LYS A 89 -8.60 22.62 46.17
C LYS A 89 -9.30 23.58 45.20
N ALA A 90 -8.78 23.70 43.99
CA ALA A 90 -9.56 24.24 42.88
C ALA A 90 -10.92 23.50 42.89
N CYS A 91 -12.03 24.25 42.80
CA CYS A 91 -13.43 23.77 42.82
C CYS A 91 -14.19 23.75 44.17
N GLU A 92 -13.61 24.04 45.35
CA GLU A 92 -14.40 24.03 46.61
C GLU A 92 -15.06 25.38 46.98
N ALA A 93 -14.47 26.52 46.61
CA ALA A 93 -15.07 27.86 46.85
C ALA A 93 -14.65 28.94 45.83
N GLY A 94 -13.50 28.76 45.16
CA GLY A 94 -13.07 29.55 44.01
C GLY A 94 -13.03 28.69 42.73
N ASN A 95 -13.14 29.33 41.56
CA ASN A 95 -12.89 28.72 40.25
C ASN A 95 -13.93 27.72 39.71
N VAL A 96 -15.18 27.81 40.18
CA VAL A 96 -16.31 26.96 39.73
C VAL A 96 -16.47 26.92 38.20
N GLN A 97 -16.24 28.04 37.52
CA GLN A 97 -16.35 28.14 36.06
C GLN A 97 -15.34 27.25 35.32
N MET A 98 -14.11 27.12 35.83
CA MET A 98 -13.10 26.24 35.24
C MET A 98 -13.44 24.76 35.40
N CYS A 99 -14.06 24.39 36.52
CA CYS A 99 -14.51 23.02 36.77
C CYS A 99 -15.75 22.68 35.93
N GLN A 100 -16.66 23.65 35.73
CA GLN A 100 -17.77 23.52 34.77
C GLN A 100 -17.27 23.39 33.33
N LEU A 101 -16.21 24.10 32.96
CA LEU A 101 -15.58 23.97 31.65
C LEU A 101 -14.97 22.57 31.47
N GLU A 102 -14.23 22.06 32.46
CA GLU A 102 -13.69 20.69 32.44
C GLU A 102 -14.79 19.65 32.23
N GLU A 103 -15.88 19.72 32.99
CA GLU A 103 -17.00 18.79 32.88
C GLU A 103 -17.73 18.92 31.52
N THR A 104 -17.91 20.16 31.02
CA THR A 104 -18.49 20.40 29.69
C THR A 104 -17.62 19.78 28.59
N MET A 105 -16.30 19.96 28.68
CA MET A 105 -15.34 19.39 27.74
C MET A 105 -15.27 17.86 27.82
N LYS A 106 -15.36 17.30 29.02
CA LYS A 106 -15.41 15.86 29.25
C LYS A 106 -16.65 15.24 28.63
N ASN A 107 -17.81 15.88 28.76
CA ASN A 107 -19.05 15.45 28.12
C ASN A 107 -18.94 15.54 26.59
N ALA A 108 -18.46 16.66 26.06
CA ALA A 108 -18.23 16.81 24.61
C ALA A 108 -17.28 15.73 24.06
N LYS A 109 -16.17 15.46 24.77
CA LYS A 109 -15.21 14.41 24.39
C LYS A 109 -15.88 13.04 24.27
N VAL A 110 -16.76 12.67 25.19
CA VAL A 110 -17.41 11.35 25.18
C VAL A 110 -18.22 11.15 23.91
N GLU A 111 -19.02 12.15 23.51
CA GLU A 111 -19.84 12.10 22.29
C GLU A 111 -18.98 11.99 21.01
N PHE A 112 -17.97 12.87 20.89
CA PHE A 112 -17.09 12.85 19.71
C PHE A 112 -16.25 11.57 19.63
N ARG A 113 -15.82 11.00 20.77
CA ARG A 113 -15.02 9.78 20.81
C ARG A 113 -15.72 8.61 20.11
N PHE A 114 -16.99 8.38 20.42
CA PHE A 114 -17.73 7.24 19.86
C PHE A 114 -17.98 7.40 18.36
N LEU A 115 -18.42 8.59 17.93
CA LEU A 115 -18.67 8.88 16.53
C LEU A 115 -17.39 8.74 15.68
N VAL A 116 -16.29 9.33 16.13
CA VAL A 116 -15.02 9.31 15.39
C VAL A 116 -14.44 7.91 15.33
N ALA A 117 -14.46 7.14 16.43
CA ALA A 117 -13.99 5.76 16.42
C ALA A 117 -14.79 4.87 15.46
N PHE A 118 -16.12 5.03 15.44
CA PHE A 118 -17.00 4.28 14.54
C PHE A 118 -16.73 4.58 13.07
N VAL A 119 -16.68 5.87 12.70
CA VAL A 119 -16.39 6.29 11.32
C VAL A 119 -14.98 5.84 10.90
N LEU A 120 -14.00 5.96 11.80
CA LEU A 120 -12.62 5.55 11.54
C LEU A 120 -12.50 4.03 11.37
N ALA A 121 -13.22 3.23 12.14
CA ALA A 121 -13.24 1.77 12.00
C ALA A 121 -13.77 1.34 10.63
N GLY A 122 -14.90 1.91 10.19
CA GLY A 122 -15.44 1.67 8.84
C GLY A 122 -14.48 2.13 7.75
N PHE A 123 -13.84 3.29 7.93
CA PHE A 123 -12.84 3.81 7.00
C PHE A 123 -11.62 2.88 6.87
N VAL A 124 -11.10 2.37 7.99
CA VAL A 124 -9.98 1.41 8.02
C VAL A 124 -10.36 0.09 7.38
N ALA A 125 -11.54 -0.46 7.70
CA ALA A 125 -12.03 -1.71 7.11
C ALA A 125 -12.09 -1.61 5.59
N MET A 126 -12.61 -0.50 5.05
CA MET A 126 -12.61 -0.24 3.61
C MET A 126 -11.19 -0.12 3.04
N THR A 127 -10.26 0.56 3.74
CA THR A 127 -8.85 0.65 3.28
C THR A 127 -8.25 -0.74 3.11
N VAL A 128 -8.35 -1.56 4.15
CA VAL A 128 -7.76 -2.91 4.17
C VAL A 128 -8.44 -3.79 3.12
N GLY A 129 -9.77 -3.70 2.98
CA GLY A 129 -10.54 -4.39 1.96
C GLY A 129 -10.10 -4.04 0.54
N THR A 130 -9.95 -2.75 0.21
CA THR A 130 -9.46 -2.30 -1.09
C THR A 130 -8.02 -2.75 -1.35
N TRP A 131 -7.13 -2.64 -0.35
CA TRP A 131 -5.74 -3.11 -0.48
C TRP A 131 -5.68 -4.62 -0.75
N HIS A 132 -6.46 -5.42 -0.02
CA HIS A 132 -6.55 -6.86 -0.23
C HIS A 132 -7.11 -7.19 -1.61
N SER A 133 -8.20 -6.55 -2.01
CA SER A 133 -8.83 -6.72 -3.32
C SER A 133 -7.84 -6.46 -4.47
N ARG A 134 -7.07 -5.36 -4.40
CA ARG A 134 -6.02 -5.04 -5.40
C ARG A 134 -4.96 -6.13 -5.52
N ARG A 135 -4.49 -6.68 -4.41
CA ARG A 135 -3.51 -7.78 -4.40
C ARG A 135 -4.09 -9.08 -4.95
N THR A 136 -5.34 -9.38 -4.64
CA THR A 136 -6.05 -10.54 -5.19
C THR A 136 -6.22 -10.41 -6.70
N THR A 137 -6.63 -9.24 -7.21
CA THR A 137 -6.73 -8.97 -8.65
C THR A 137 -5.37 -9.09 -9.34
N TYR A 138 -4.30 -8.57 -8.73
CA TYR A 138 -2.93 -8.73 -9.24
C TYR A 138 -2.50 -10.21 -9.30
N ALA A 139 -2.83 -11.00 -8.27
CA ALA A 139 -2.55 -12.43 -8.27
C ALA A 139 -3.32 -13.17 -9.38
N SER A 140 -4.59 -12.84 -9.59
CA SER A 140 -5.39 -13.35 -10.71
C SER A 140 -4.81 -12.95 -12.07
N LEU A 141 -4.32 -11.71 -12.21
CA LEU A 141 -3.62 -11.26 -13.41
C LEU A 141 -2.38 -12.13 -13.69
N CYS A 142 -1.56 -12.38 -12.68
CA CYS A 142 -0.41 -13.28 -12.80
C CYS A 142 -0.83 -14.71 -13.20
N GLY A 143 -1.95 -15.21 -12.68
CA GLY A 143 -2.53 -16.50 -13.06
C GLY A 143 -2.92 -16.54 -14.54
N ASN A 144 -3.60 -15.51 -15.02
CA ASN A 144 -4.02 -15.39 -16.43
C ASN A 144 -2.82 -15.30 -17.38
N VAL A 145 -1.77 -14.56 -16.99
CA VAL A 145 -0.51 -14.50 -17.74
C VAL A 145 0.11 -15.89 -17.88
N ARG A 146 0.20 -16.66 -16.78
CA ARG A 146 0.73 -18.04 -16.83
C ARG A 146 -0.09 -18.92 -17.74
N ASN A 147 -1.42 -18.89 -17.58
CA ASN A 147 -2.31 -19.71 -18.40
C ASN A 147 -2.15 -19.38 -19.89
N LEU A 148 -2.13 -18.09 -20.26
CA LEU A 148 -1.96 -17.69 -21.65
C LEU A 148 -0.59 -18.12 -22.22
N ILE A 149 0.49 -17.98 -21.45
CA ILE A 149 1.82 -18.47 -21.87
C ILE A 149 1.78 -19.98 -22.15
N VAL A 150 1.17 -20.76 -21.25
CA VAL A 150 1.05 -22.21 -21.39
C VAL A 150 0.22 -22.56 -22.64
N GLN A 151 -0.97 -21.98 -22.81
CA GLN A 151 -1.80 -22.25 -23.99
C GLN A 151 -1.09 -21.93 -25.30
N LEU A 152 -0.46 -20.76 -25.39
CA LEU A 152 0.30 -20.38 -26.58
C LEU A 152 1.46 -21.33 -26.85
N ALA A 153 2.20 -21.72 -25.80
CA ALA A 153 3.32 -22.64 -25.93
C ALA A 153 2.89 -24.05 -26.35
N THR A 154 1.72 -24.50 -25.90
CA THR A 154 1.13 -25.82 -26.21
C THR A 154 0.51 -25.88 -27.61
N PHE A 155 -0.26 -24.86 -28.00
CA PHE A 155 -1.02 -24.91 -29.27
C PHE A 155 -0.21 -24.49 -30.49
N ILE A 156 0.82 -23.66 -30.30
CA ILE A 156 1.77 -23.40 -31.38
C ILE A 156 2.77 -24.56 -31.35
N PRO A 157 3.12 -25.18 -32.49
CA PRO A 157 4.12 -26.24 -32.49
C PRO A 157 5.54 -25.69 -32.28
N VAL A 158 6.43 -26.53 -31.74
CA VAL A 158 7.86 -26.25 -31.66
C VAL A 158 8.51 -26.89 -32.89
N ASP A 159 9.02 -26.07 -33.78
CA ASP A 159 9.79 -26.52 -34.94
C ASP A 159 11.11 -25.75 -35.01
N LYS A 160 12.18 -26.38 -34.52
CA LYS A 160 13.52 -25.78 -34.49
C LYS A 160 14.11 -25.59 -35.88
N SER A 161 13.57 -26.26 -36.90
CA SER A 161 13.99 -26.06 -38.29
C SER A 161 13.40 -24.78 -38.89
N ASN A 162 12.20 -24.39 -38.44
CA ASN A 162 11.52 -23.17 -38.85
C ASN A 162 11.88 -21.99 -37.93
N GLN A 163 12.97 -21.29 -38.27
CA GLN A 163 13.43 -20.13 -37.50
C GLN A 163 12.37 -19.01 -37.40
N GLN A 164 11.57 -18.80 -38.44
CA GLN A 164 10.53 -17.77 -38.45
C GLN A 164 9.44 -18.10 -37.42
N LEU A 165 8.97 -19.35 -37.37
CA LEU A 165 7.99 -19.78 -36.39
C LEU A 165 8.54 -19.63 -34.95
N MET A 166 9.79 -20.02 -34.72
CA MET A 166 10.41 -19.87 -33.40
C MET A 166 10.56 -18.40 -32.98
N GLN A 167 10.85 -17.50 -33.92
CA GLN A 167 10.84 -16.06 -33.65
C GLN A 167 9.45 -15.56 -33.28
N GLU A 168 8.40 -16.02 -33.96
CA GLU A 168 7.02 -15.64 -33.66
C GLU A 168 6.56 -16.15 -32.30
N ARG A 169 6.94 -17.37 -31.91
CA ARG A 169 6.71 -17.90 -30.54
C ARG A 169 7.34 -17.01 -29.48
N ARG A 170 8.64 -16.70 -29.63
CA ARG A 170 9.37 -15.81 -28.71
C ARG A 170 8.73 -14.43 -28.64
N LYS A 171 8.30 -13.89 -29.79
CA LYS A 171 7.63 -12.59 -29.89
C LYS A 171 6.30 -12.59 -29.13
N LEU A 172 5.48 -13.63 -29.30
CA LEU A 172 4.21 -13.78 -28.57
C LEU A 172 4.42 -13.88 -27.06
N GLY A 173 5.37 -14.71 -26.60
CA GLY A 173 5.70 -14.78 -25.17
C GLY A 173 6.15 -13.44 -24.59
N ARG A 174 7.04 -12.74 -25.31
CA ARG A 174 7.49 -11.40 -24.92
C ARG A 174 6.33 -10.39 -24.89
N TRP A 175 5.42 -10.43 -25.86
CA TRP A 175 4.26 -9.55 -25.88
C TRP A 175 3.29 -9.81 -24.72
N VAL A 176 3.11 -11.07 -24.29
CA VAL A 176 2.31 -11.37 -23.09
C VAL A 176 2.94 -10.72 -21.86
N ILE A 177 4.26 -10.81 -21.70
CA ILE A 177 4.98 -10.12 -20.62
C ILE A 177 4.87 -8.60 -20.76
N LEU A 178 5.01 -8.06 -21.98
CA LEU A 178 4.88 -6.63 -22.22
C LEU A 178 3.50 -6.11 -21.82
N ALA A 179 2.43 -6.83 -22.17
CA ALA A 179 1.07 -6.48 -21.75
C ALA A 179 0.92 -6.50 -20.22
N PHE A 180 1.50 -7.50 -19.55
CA PHE A 180 1.50 -7.64 -18.10
C PHE A 180 2.24 -6.47 -17.41
N GLU A 181 3.44 -6.14 -17.87
CA GLU A 181 4.23 -5.02 -17.35
C GLU A 181 3.51 -3.69 -17.56
N LEU A 182 2.98 -3.44 -18.75
CA LEU A 182 2.24 -2.22 -19.05
C LEU A 182 0.97 -2.10 -18.19
N ALA A 183 0.26 -3.20 -17.94
CA ALA A 183 -0.91 -3.19 -17.05
C ALA A 183 -0.53 -2.73 -15.63
N LEU A 184 0.60 -3.21 -15.09
CA LEU A 184 1.08 -2.73 -13.79
C LEU A 184 1.53 -1.26 -13.86
N GLN A 185 2.21 -0.85 -14.92
CA GLN A 185 2.68 0.54 -15.05
C GLN A 185 1.51 1.51 -15.16
N LYS A 186 0.39 1.10 -15.76
CA LYS A 186 -0.86 1.86 -15.67
C LYS A 186 -1.40 1.89 -14.25
N ALA A 187 -1.36 0.75 -13.54
CA ALA A 187 -1.75 0.71 -12.14
C ALA A 187 -0.85 1.57 -11.20
N ARG A 188 0.36 1.91 -11.67
CA ARG A 188 1.28 2.84 -11.00
C ARG A 188 1.06 4.30 -11.40
N GLY A 189 0.23 4.59 -12.40
CA GLY A 189 0.09 5.92 -13.00
C GLY A 189 1.29 6.34 -13.84
N LYS A 190 2.11 5.38 -14.30
CA LYS A 190 3.38 5.61 -15.02
C LYS A 190 3.44 5.01 -16.43
N MET A 191 2.33 4.50 -16.98
CA MET A 191 2.32 3.80 -18.28
C MET A 191 3.04 4.56 -19.41
N ASP A 192 2.82 5.86 -19.51
CA ASP A 192 3.41 6.72 -20.56
C ASP A 192 4.66 7.46 -20.11
N ALA A 193 5.15 7.20 -18.90
CA ALA A 193 6.35 7.85 -18.38
C ALA A 193 7.60 7.42 -19.14
N LEU A 194 8.56 8.34 -19.32
CA LEU A 194 9.84 8.05 -19.96
C LEU A 194 10.60 6.95 -19.20
N GLU A 195 10.57 6.99 -17.86
CA GLU A 195 11.17 5.98 -16.98
C GLU A 195 10.66 4.57 -17.31
N THR A 196 9.36 4.43 -17.61
CA THR A 196 8.74 3.14 -17.95
C THR A 196 9.23 2.65 -19.31
N ARG A 197 9.34 3.55 -20.29
CA ARG A 197 9.92 3.21 -21.58
C ARG A 197 11.36 2.73 -21.44
N GLU A 198 12.21 3.50 -20.77
CA GLU A 198 13.62 3.18 -20.56
C GLU A 198 13.79 1.83 -19.85
N PHE A 199 12.99 1.59 -18.80
CA PHE A 199 12.98 0.31 -18.10
C PHE A 199 12.62 -0.85 -19.04
N LEU A 200 11.53 -0.75 -19.80
CA LEU A 200 11.07 -1.84 -20.68
C LEU A 200 12.03 -2.09 -21.86
N GLU A 201 12.70 -1.06 -22.36
CA GLU A 201 13.74 -1.18 -23.38
C GLU A 201 14.99 -1.86 -22.79
N SER A 202 15.40 -1.47 -21.57
CA SER A 202 16.55 -2.08 -20.87
C SER A 202 16.35 -3.57 -20.59
N THR A 203 15.11 -3.98 -20.28
CA THR A 203 14.76 -5.40 -20.07
C THR A 203 14.42 -6.12 -21.37
N LYS A 204 14.62 -5.48 -22.53
CA LYS A 204 14.29 -6.00 -23.87
C LYS A 204 12.85 -6.50 -24.00
N THR A 205 11.95 -5.96 -23.18
CA THR A 205 10.54 -6.34 -23.16
C THR A 205 9.79 -5.61 -24.28
N VAL A 206 10.16 -4.36 -24.58
CA VAL A 206 9.67 -3.59 -25.72
C VAL A 206 10.82 -3.23 -26.67
N LEU A 207 10.54 -3.18 -27.97
CA LEU A 207 11.44 -2.62 -28.96
C LEU A 207 11.10 -1.15 -29.24
N PRO A 208 12.07 -0.28 -29.59
CA PRO A 208 11.80 1.15 -29.81
C PRO A 208 10.69 1.44 -30.84
N ALA A 209 10.63 0.64 -31.91
CA ALA A 209 9.58 0.77 -32.93
C ALA A 209 8.19 0.37 -32.41
N GLU A 210 8.11 -0.63 -31.52
CA GLU A 210 6.85 -1.07 -30.91
C GLU A 210 6.31 -0.02 -29.95
N TRP A 211 7.18 0.70 -29.22
CA TRP A 211 6.74 1.78 -28.34
C TRP A 211 5.91 2.82 -29.07
N ASN A 212 6.39 3.27 -30.24
CA ASN A 212 5.71 4.29 -31.01
C ASN A 212 4.44 3.79 -31.70
N ALA A 213 4.30 2.48 -31.90
CA ALA A 213 3.12 1.87 -32.51
C ALA A 213 1.97 1.67 -31.51
N MET A 214 2.22 1.76 -30.20
CA MET A 214 1.19 1.62 -29.17
C MET A 214 0.43 2.93 -28.93
N VAL A 215 -0.87 2.83 -28.68
CA VAL A 215 -1.73 3.97 -28.33
C VAL A 215 -1.41 4.44 -26.91
N ALA A 216 -1.09 5.73 -26.73
CA ALA A 216 -0.85 6.33 -25.43
C ALA A 216 -2.10 6.25 -24.53
N GLY A 217 -1.91 6.08 -23.21
CA GLY A 217 -2.98 5.84 -22.24
C GLY A 217 -3.50 4.40 -22.18
N ASP A 218 -3.39 3.63 -23.28
CA ASP A 218 -3.91 2.26 -23.39
C ASP A 218 -2.95 1.29 -24.11
N ARG A 219 -1.65 1.45 -23.83
CA ARG A 219 -0.57 0.67 -24.45
C ARG A 219 -0.75 -0.85 -24.26
N HIS A 220 -1.08 -1.27 -23.05
CA HIS A 220 -1.31 -2.68 -22.71
C HIS A 220 -2.42 -3.33 -23.57
N THR A 221 -3.53 -2.62 -23.80
CA THR A 221 -4.65 -3.08 -24.66
C THR A 221 -4.21 -3.18 -26.11
N THR A 222 -3.35 -2.27 -26.58
CA THR A 222 -2.78 -2.34 -27.94
C THR A 222 -1.98 -3.63 -28.14
N VAL A 223 -1.12 -3.98 -27.17
CA VAL A 223 -0.32 -5.22 -27.22
C VAL A 223 -1.21 -6.47 -27.17
N ILE A 224 -2.25 -6.46 -26.33
CA ILE A 224 -3.26 -7.53 -26.28
C ILE A 224 -3.92 -7.73 -27.65
N ALA A 225 -4.23 -6.63 -28.36
CA ALA A 225 -4.78 -6.69 -29.71
C ALA A 225 -3.80 -7.32 -30.70
N TRP A 226 -2.50 -6.99 -30.60
CA TRP A 226 -1.46 -7.60 -31.44
C TRP A 226 -1.31 -9.11 -31.23
N ILE A 227 -1.40 -9.57 -29.97
CA ILE A 227 -1.38 -11.00 -29.63
C ILE A 227 -2.57 -11.71 -30.31
N GLN A 228 -3.78 -11.16 -30.18
CA GLN A 228 -4.98 -11.71 -30.81
C GLN A 228 -4.84 -11.76 -32.35
N GLN A 229 -4.43 -10.66 -32.96
CA GLN A 229 -4.23 -10.58 -34.41
C GLN A 229 -3.21 -11.60 -34.90
N LYS A 230 -2.11 -11.79 -34.16
CA LYS A 230 -1.09 -12.77 -34.51
C LYS A 230 -1.60 -14.21 -34.39
N CYS A 231 -2.40 -14.52 -33.37
CA CYS A 231 -3.03 -15.84 -33.25
C CYS A 231 -3.98 -16.14 -34.42
N VAL A 232 -4.75 -15.15 -34.87
CA VAL A 232 -5.60 -15.27 -36.06
C VAL A 232 -4.77 -15.48 -37.32
N ALA A 233 -3.64 -14.77 -37.48
CA ALA A 233 -2.74 -14.97 -38.61
C ALA A 233 -2.17 -16.39 -38.64
N LEU A 234 -1.66 -16.89 -37.50
CA LEU A 234 -1.14 -18.27 -37.39
C LEU A 234 -2.19 -19.33 -37.69
N GLN A 235 -3.46 -19.08 -37.36
CA GLN A 235 -4.56 -19.97 -37.70
C GLN A 235 -4.86 -19.96 -39.21
N LYS A 236 -4.82 -18.80 -39.87
CA LYS A 236 -4.95 -18.71 -41.34
C LYS A 236 -3.81 -19.40 -42.06
N ASP A 237 -2.61 -19.33 -41.52
CA ASP A 237 -1.41 -19.98 -42.06
C ASP A 237 -1.39 -21.50 -41.79
N GLY A 238 -2.40 -22.05 -41.12
CA GLY A 238 -2.51 -23.47 -40.80
C GLY A 238 -1.58 -23.96 -39.67
N VAL A 239 -0.84 -23.05 -39.02
CA VAL A 239 0.05 -23.37 -37.89
C VAL A 239 -0.76 -23.68 -36.63
N LEU A 240 -1.87 -22.97 -36.42
CA LEU A 240 -2.71 -23.10 -35.24
C LEU A 240 -4.03 -23.80 -35.60
N LEU A 241 -4.39 -24.83 -34.84
CA LEU A 241 -5.64 -25.55 -35.02
C LEU A 241 -6.85 -24.64 -34.79
N ALA A 242 -7.86 -24.72 -35.66
CA ALA A 242 -9.05 -23.88 -35.56
C ALA A 242 -9.78 -24.01 -34.20
N GLN A 243 -9.72 -25.19 -33.57
CA GLN A 243 -10.32 -25.43 -32.25
C GLN A 243 -9.57 -24.74 -31.09
N ALA A 244 -8.28 -24.43 -31.26
CA ALA A 244 -7.46 -23.79 -30.23
C ALA A 244 -7.70 -22.28 -30.14
N LEU A 245 -8.04 -21.63 -31.26
CA LEU A 245 -8.20 -20.18 -31.33
C LEU A 245 -9.30 -19.64 -30.39
N PRO A 246 -10.49 -20.24 -30.26
CA PRO A 246 -11.49 -19.81 -29.29
C PRO A 246 -10.97 -19.82 -27.85
N LYS A 247 -10.23 -20.88 -27.46
CA LYS A 247 -9.69 -21.01 -26.10
C LYS A 247 -8.63 -19.95 -25.81
N ILE A 248 -7.70 -19.73 -26.74
CA ILE A 248 -6.69 -18.68 -26.60
C ILE A 248 -7.35 -17.29 -26.55
N SER A 249 -8.40 -17.06 -27.35
CA SER A 249 -9.12 -15.78 -27.35
C SER A 249 -9.86 -15.51 -26.03
N GLU A 250 -10.40 -16.55 -25.40
CA GLU A 250 -10.98 -16.49 -24.05
C GLU A 250 -9.90 -16.08 -23.02
N ASP A 251 -8.73 -16.71 -23.07
CA ASP A 251 -7.64 -16.42 -22.14
C ASP A 251 -7.03 -15.03 -22.34
N ILE A 252 -6.91 -14.56 -23.59
CA ILE A 252 -6.55 -13.19 -23.93
C ILE A 252 -7.59 -12.20 -23.37
N SER A 253 -8.89 -12.52 -23.51
CA SER A 253 -9.97 -11.69 -22.99
C SER A 253 -9.97 -11.64 -21.47
N SER A 254 -9.68 -12.76 -20.81
CA SER A 254 -9.53 -12.87 -19.35
C SER A 254 -8.32 -12.07 -18.85
N LEU A 255 -7.18 -12.15 -19.53
CA LEU A 255 -6.00 -11.32 -19.25
C LEU A 255 -6.34 -9.82 -19.34
N ARG A 256 -7.01 -9.41 -20.42
CA ARG A 256 -7.47 -8.02 -20.60
C ARG A 256 -8.43 -7.59 -19.49
N GLY A 257 -9.40 -8.43 -19.15
CA GLY A 257 -10.36 -8.16 -18.08
C GLY A 257 -9.66 -7.90 -16.75
N LYS A 258 -8.72 -8.78 -16.35
CA LYS A 258 -7.97 -8.59 -15.09
C LYS A 258 -6.98 -7.43 -15.13
N ALA A 259 -6.39 -7.14 -16.29
CA ALA A 259 -5.59 -5.93 -16.45
C ALA A 259 -6.44 -4.68 -16.23
N ASN A 260 -7.70 -4.68 -16.72
CA ASN A 260 -8.64 -3.60 -16.50
C ASN A 260 -9.15 -3.50 -15.07
N ASP A 261 -9.48 -4.62 -14.42
CA ASP A 261 -9.88 -4.64 -13.01
C ASP A 261 -8.78 -4.04 -12.11
N LEU A 262 -7.51 -4.29 -12.44
CA LEU A 262 -6.36 -3.71 -11.74
C LEU A 262 -6.37 -2.17 -11.79
N MET A 263 -6.87 -1.60 -12.90
CA MET A 263 -6.99 -0.16 -13.14
C MET A 263 -8.27 0.42 -12.54
N GLY A 264 -9.38 -0.32 -12.57
CA GLY A 264 -10.67 0.10 -12.02
C GLY A 264 -10.57 0.46 -10.54
N CYS A 265 -9.65 -0.17 -9.80
CA CYS A 265 -9.38 0.17 -8.40
C CYS A 265 -8.74 1.55 -8.19
N LEU A 266 -8.12 2.18 -9.20
CA LEU A 266 -7.53 3.54 -9.12
C LEU A 266 -8.55 4.62 -9.46
N GLU A 267 -9.44 4.35 -10.40
CA GLU A 267 -10.53 5.26 -10.76
C GLU A 267 -11.63 5.26 -9.68
N GLN A 268 -11.80 4.13 -8.98
CA GLN A 268 -12.79 3.95 -7.92
C GLN A 268 -12.19 4.11 -6.52
N ASP A 269 -11.09 4.86 -6.40
CA ASP A 269 -10.55 5.17 -5.08
C ASP A 269 -11.56 5.93 -4.21
N LYS A 270 -11.38 5.84 -2.90
CA LYS A 270 -12.32 6.45 -1.95
C LYS A 270 -12.52 7.93 -2.29
N PRO A 271 -13.77 8.43 -2.28
CA PRO A 271 -14.04 9.83 -2.57
C PRO A 271 -13.19 10.75 -1.70
N TYR A 272 -12.50 11.70 -2.31
CA TYR A 272 -11.64 12.65 -1.60
C TYR A 272 -12.40 13.37 -0.47
N ALA A 273 -13.66 13.74 -0.71
CA ALA A 273 -14.52 14.39 0.28
C ALA A 273 -14.69 13.53 1.54
N TYR A 274 -14.85 12.22 1.38
CA TYR A 274 -15.00 11.30 2.51
C TYR A 274 -13.67 11.14 3.27
N SER A 275 -12.57 10.89 2.56
CA SER A 275 -11.23 10.78 3.17
C SER A 275 -10.82 12.05 3.93
N SER A 276 -11.20 13.23 3.40
CA SER A 276 -10.95 14.53 4.04
C SER A 276 -11.82 14.75 5.27
N LEU A 277 -13.11 14.38 5.21
CA LEU A 277 -14.02 14.45 6.36
C LEU A 277 -13.52 13.59 7.53
N VAL A 278 -13.10 12.35 7.26
CA VAL A 278 -12.53 11.48 8.31
C VAL A 278 -11.27 12.09 8.92
N GLY A 279 -10.39 12.67 8.10
CA GLY A 279 -9.19 13.35 8.58
C GLY A 279 -9.50 14.55 9.47
N LEU A 280 -10.49 15.36 9.07
CA LEU A 280 -10.99 16.48 9.87
C LEU A 280 -11.54 16.00 11.22
N LEU A 281 -12.37 14.96 11.22
CA LEU A 281 -12.96 14.37 12.44
C LEU A 281 -11.88 13.86 13.40
N VAL A 282 -10.85 13.18 12.90
CA VAL A 282 -9.71 12.74 13.71
C VAL A 282 -8.98 13.95 14.31
N ASN A 283 -8.67 14.97 13.52
CA ASN A 283 -7.99 16.17 14.02
C ASN A 283 -8.81 16.92 15.07
N ILE A 284 -10.13 17.06 14.88
CA ILE A 284 -11.04 17.67 15.87
C ILE A 284 -11.03 16.87 17.17
N ASN A 285 -11.13 15.54 17.10
CA ASN A 285 -11.09 14.68 18.29
C ASN A 285 -9.77 14.82 19.07
N LEU A 286 -8.63 14.89 18.36
CA LEU A 286 -7.33 15.13 18.97
C LEU A 286 -7.27 16.50 19.65
N LEU A 287 -7.78 17.55 19.00
CA LEU A 287 -7.82 18.91 19.55
C LEU A 287 -8.69 18.98 20.81
N ILE A 288 -9.89 18.39 20.79
CA ILE A 288 -10.79 18.33 21.96
C ILE A 288 -10.10 17.60 23.12
N MET A 289 -9.48 16.45 22.86
CA MET A 289 -8.78 15.68 23.88
C MET A 289 -7.61 16.46 24.49
N CYS A 290 -6.77 17.09 23.66
CA CYS A 290 -5.63 17.88 24.13
C CYS A 290 -6.07 19.12 24.90
N THR A 291 -7.15 19.78 24.46
CA THR A 291 -7.69 20.96 25.14
C THR A 291 -8.28 20.57 26.49
N TRP A 292 -9.02 19.46 26.58
CA TRP A 292 -9.54 18.93 27.84
C TRP A 292 -8.41 18.59 28.82
N LYS A 293 -7.35 17.93 28.34
CA LYS A 293 -6.15 17.66 29.14
C LYS A 293 -5.43 18.92 29.60
N GLY A 294 -5.29 19.93 28.74
CA GLY A 294 -4.71 21.22 29.14
C GLY A 294 -5.52 21.90 30.26
N VAL A 295 -6.85 21.87 30.17
CA VAL A 295 -7.76 22.37 31.21
C VAL A 295 -7.63 21.56 32.50
N GLU A 296 -7.71 20.22 32.43
CA GLU A 296 -7.58 19.33 33.58
C GLU A 296 -6.22 19.51 34.30
N TRP A 297 -5.14 19.58 33.53
CA TRP A 297 -3.80 19.80 34.08
C TRP A 297 -3.63 21.20 34.66
N SER A 298 -4.34 22.22 34.16
CA SER A 298 -4.30 23.56 34.76
C SER A 298 -4.91 23.58 36.16
N ILE A 299 -6.01 22.84 36.35
CA ILE A 299 -6.66 22.65 37.66
C ILE A 299 -5.71 21.91 38.62
N TRP A 300 -4.99 20.89 38.11
CA TRP A 300 -4.00 20.16 38.90
C TRP A 300 -2.78 21.01 39.24
N CYS A 301 -2.25 21.79 38.28
CA CYS A 301 -1.14 22.71 38.51
C CYS A 301 -1.50 23.71 39.61
N ARG A 302 -2.74 24.20 39.61
CA ARG A 302 -3.23 25.08 40.67
C ARG A 302 -3.35 24.39 42.04
N SER A 303 -3.84 23.15 42.04
CA SER A 303 -4.10 22.37 43.27
C SER A 303 -2.83 21.81 43.91
N PHE A 304 -1.83 21.41 43.10
CA PHE A 304 -0.59 20.77 43.57
C PHE A 304 0.63 21.71 43.53
N GLY A 305 0.54 22.86 42.85
CA GLY A 305 1.65 23.78 42.65
C GLY A 305 2.88 23.11 42.04
N ASP A 306 4.06 23.42 42.59
CA ASP A 306 5.35 22.88 42.13
C ASP A 306 5.44 21.35 42.25
N LYS A 307 4.63 20.73 43.12
CA LYS A 307 4.61 19.28 43.32
C LYS A 307 3.85 18.52 42.24
N LEU A 308 3.27 19.20 41.24
CA LEU A 308 2.58 18.54 40.12
C LEU A 308 3.48 17.52 39.41
N PHE A 309 4.73 17.90 39.14
CA PHE A 309 5.68 17.03 38.43
C PHE A 309 6.18 15.86 39.27
N GLU A 310 5.97 15.89 40.59
CA GLU A 310 6.22 14.76 41.48
C GLU A 310 5.05 13.76 41.48
N GLN A 311 3.87 14.15 40.97
CA GLN A 311 2.70 13.28 40.94
C GLN A 311 2.82 12.23 39.82
N PRO A 312 2.83 10.92 40.15
CA PRO A 312 2.86 9.85 39.13
C PRO A 312 1.65 9.92 38.18
N LYS A 313 0.52 10.43 38.67
CA LYS A 313 -0.71 10.62 37.89
C LYS A 313 -0.48 11.51 36.66
N PHE A 314 0.30 12.58 36.78
CA PHE A 314 0.58 13.50 35.67
C PHE A 314 1.36 12.80 34.55
N TRP A 315 2.44 12.09 34.90
CA TRP A 315 3.26 11.36 33.93
C TRP A 315 2.52 10.24 33.23
N LEU A 316 1.69 9.49 33.96
CA LEU A 316 0.83 8.46 33.38
C LEU A 316 -0.15 9.08 32.37
N ASP A 317 -0.76 10.21 32.73
CA ASP A 317 -1.76 10.86 31.90
C ASP A 317 -1.16 11.50 30.63
N LEU A 318 0.08 12.00 30.73
CA LEU A 318 0.87 12.44 29.58
C LEU A 318 1.15 11.28 28.62
N LEU A 319 1.58 10.12 29.15
CA LEU A 319 1.80 8.92 28.35
C LEU A 319 0.49 8.45 27.67
N VAL A 320 -0.62 8.43 28.41
CA VAL A 320 -1.93 8.05 27.89
C VAL A 320 -2.38 9.00 26.77
N LEU A 321 -2.17 10.31 26.92
CA LEU A 321 -2.48 11.27 25.86
C LEU A 321 -1.66 11.02 24.59
N VAL A 322 -0.36 10.72 24.73
CA VAL A 322 0.51 10.38 23.59
C VAL A 322 0.02 9.12 22.89
N VAL A 323 -0.23 8.03 23.65
CA VAL A 323 -0.73 6.76 23.09
C VAL A 323 -2.10 6.94 22.43
N TRP A 324 -2.99 7.71 23.08
CA TRP A 324 -4.31 8.02 22.54
C TRP A 324 -4.19 8.73 21.19
N ASN A 325 -3.40 9.80 21.13
CA ASN A 325 -3.22 10.59 19.92
C ASN A 325 -2.60 9.76 18.79
N MET A 326 -1.58 8.96 19.11
CA MET A 326 -0.95 8.05 18.17
C MET A 326 -1.92 7.02 17.62
N SER A 327 -2.83 6.47 18.43
CA SER A 327 -3.76 5.42 17.99
C SER A 327 -4.72 5.89 16.90
N TYR A 328 -5.41 7.03 17.08
CA TYR A 328 -6.34 7.57 16.09
C TYR A 328 -5.63 8.02 14.82
N ARG A 329 -4.47 8.66 14.96
CA ARG A 329 -3.72 9.17 13.81
C ARG A 329 -3.10 8.04 13.01
N ALA A 330 -2.50 7.04 13.66
CA ALA A 330 -1.97 5.86 12.97
C ALA A 330 -3.08 5.11 12.23
N LEU A 331 -4.26 4.95 12.83
CA LEU A 331 -5.40 4.34 12.13
C LEU A 331 -5.83 5.13 10.89
N TYR A 332 -5.82 6.46 10.96
CA TYR A 332 -6.09 7.31 9.79
C TYR A 332 -4.99 7.19 8.72
N ASP A 333 -3.72 7.34 9.13
CA ASP A 333 -2.56 7.33 8.25
C ASP A 333 -2.36 5.95 7.59
N LEU A 334 -2.95 4.87 8.13
CA LEU A 334 -3.01 3.57 7.48
C LEU A 334 -3.55 3.66 6.05
N THR A 335 -4.47 4.60 5.78
CA THR A 335 -4.96 4.85 4.42
C THR A 335 -3.86 5.29 3.47
N THR A 336 -2.94 6.15 3.93
CA THR A 336 -1.81 6.61 3.12
C THR A 336 -0.81 5.47 2.89
N THR A 337 -0.66 4.57 3.87
CA THR A 337 0.20 3.40 3.73
C THR A 337 -0.40 2.33 2.81
N LEU A 338 -1.71 2.15 2.81
CA LEU A 338 -2.36 1.05 2.06
C LEU A 338 -3.08 1.49 0.77
N HIS A 339 -3.09 2.79 0.43
CA HIS A 339 -3.83 3.27 -0.75
C HIS A 339 -3.42 2.55 -2.04
N ASN A 340 -2.12 2.46 -2.36
CA ASN A 340 -1.63 1.83 -3.58
C ASN A 340 -0.55 0.76 -3.32
N PRO A 341 -0.86 -0.54 -3.45
CA PRO A 341 0.10 -1.61 -3.20
C PRO A 341 1.17 -1.78 -4.28
N PHE A 342 1.25 -0.93 -5.31
CA PHE A 342 2.17 -1.08 -6.43
C PHE A 342 3.34 -0.07 -6.43
N GLY A 343 3.49 0.69 -5.34
CA GLY A 343 4.53 1.69 -5.18
C GLY A 343 5.93 1.13 -4.93
N ALA A 344 6.78 2.00 -4.37
CA ALA A 344 8.18 1.73 -4.06
C ALA A 344 8.43 1.28 -2.61
N ARG A 345 7.38 1.00 -1.83
CA ARG A 345 7.52 0.74 -0.39
C ARG A 345 7.85 -0.72 -0.11
N PRO A 346 8.51 -1.04 1.01
CA PRO A 346 8.80 -2.42 1.38
C PRO A 346 7.55 -3.31 1.57
N LEU A 347 6.40 -2.73 1.93
CA LEU A 347 5.12 -3.43 2.06
C LEU A 347 4.40 -3.66 0.72
N ASP A 348 4.76 -2.90 -0.32
CA ASP A 348 4.12 -2.99 -1.63
C ASP A 348 4.42 -4.34 -2.31
N VAL A 349 3.56 -4.73 -3.24
CA VAL A 349 3.70 -5.96 -4.02
C VAL A 349 5.07 -5.98 -4.68
N TYR A 350 5.74 -7.11 -4.52
CA TYR A 350 7.04 -7.31 -5.12
C TYR A 350 6.91 -7.87 -6.52
N HIS A 351 6.58 -6.96 -7.43
CA HIS A 351 6.33 -7.30 -8.82
C HIS A 351 7.57 -7.84 -9.51
N GLU A 352 8.74 -7.31 -9.20
CA GLU A 352 9.98 -7.53 -9.94
C GLU A 352 10.39 -9.01 -9.90
N THR A 353 10.37 -9.64 -8.72
CA THR A 353 10.60 -11.09 -8.58
C THR A 353 9.52 -11.94 -9.26
N ILE A 354 8.26 -11.54 -9.15
CA ILE A 354 7.15 -12.27 -9.76
C ILE A 354 7.27 -12.20 -11.29
N SER A 355 7.52 -11.02 -11.84
CA SER A 355 7.70 -10.78 -13.27
C SER A 355 8.90 -11.51 -13.81
N LYS A 356 10.03 -11.52 -13.10
CA LYS A 356 11.22 -12.31 -13.47
C LYS A 356 10.88 -13.80 -13.64
N GLY A 357 10.11 -14.37 -12.70
CA GLY A 357 9.62 -15.75 -12.81
C GLY A 357 8.73 -15.97 -14.04
N LEU A 358 7.82 -15.03 -14.33
CA LEU A 358 6.95 -15.11 -15.51
C LEU A 358 7.71 -14.94 -16.83
N ARG A 359 8.73 -14.07 -16.87
CA ARG A 359 9.64 -13.91 -18.02
C ARG A 359 10.40 -15.19 -18.31
N SER A 360 11.00 -15.78 -17.28
CA SER A 360 11.71 -17.06 -17.40
C SER A 360 10.78 -18.17 -17.88
N LEU A 361 9.54 -18.22 -17.39
CA LEU A 361 8.53 -19.18 -17.86
C LEU A 361 8.22 -18.95 -19.33
N ALA A 362 7.95 -17.71 -19.74
CA ALA A 362 7.66 -17.36 -21.13
C ALA A 362 8.80 -17.73 -22.06
N GLU A 363 10.05 -17.42 -21.69
CA GLU A 363 11.23 -17.76 -22.47
C GLU A 363 11.38 -19.28 -22.64
N GLN A 364 11.41 -20.04 -21.54
CA GLN A 364 11.65 -21.50 -21.60
C GLN A 364 10.53 -22.26 -22.32
N MET A 365 9.28 -21.88 -22.10
CA MET A 365 8.12 -22.51 -22.74
C MET A 365 8.05 -22.18 -24.24
N MET A 366 8.31 -20.93 -24.63
CA MET A 366 8.28 -20.55 -26.03
C MET A 366 9.45 -21.12 -26.83
N GLU A 367 10.59 -21.39 -26.18
CA GLU A 367 11.72 -22.09 -26.78
C GLU A 367 11.55 -23.61 -26.86
N GLY A 368 10.54 -24.17 -26.18
CA GLY A 368 10.31 -25.62 -26.12
C GLY A 368 11.38 -26.34 -25.30
N ALA A 369 11.97 -25.69 -24.30
CA ALA A 369 13.00 -26.28 -23.45
C ALA A 369 12.43 -27.26 -22.40
N SER A 370 11.13 -27.19 -22.13
CA SER A 370 10.45 -27.96 -21.07
C SER A 370 9.34 -28.84 -21.65
N VAL A 371 9.71 -29.70 -22.60
CA VAL A 371 8.85 -30.80 -23.06
C VAL A 371 8.80 -31.86 -21.96
N ALA A 372 7.64 -32.50 -21.76
CA ALA A 372 7.54 -33.62 -20.84
C ALA A 372 8.57 -34.69 -21.22
N PRO A 373 9.27 -35.32 -20.25
CA PRO A 373 10.13 -36.45 -20.56
C PRO A 373 9.28 -37.52 -21.25
N GLU A 374 9.73 -38.00 -22.41
CA GLU A 374 9.09 -39.14 -23.06
C GLU A 374 9.28 -40.37 -22.17
N ASP A 375 8.20 -41.07 -21.86
CA ASP A 375 8.28 -42.38 -21.19
C ASP A 375 9.02 -43.33 -22.14
N GLY A 376 10.23 -43.73 -21.75
CA GLY A 376 11.10 -44.64 -22.51
C GLY A 376 10.59 -46.08 -22.53
#